data_AF-X1RF56-F1
#
_entry.id   AF-X1RF56-F1
#
_cell.length_a   1.000
_cell.length_b   1.000
_cell.length_c   1.000
_cell.angle_alpha   90.00
_cell.angle_beta   90.00
_cell.angle_gamma   90.00
#
_symmetry.space_group_name_H-M   'P 1'
#
loop_
_entity.id
_entity.type
_entity.pdbx_description
1 polymer ?
#
loop_
_entity_poly.entity_id
_entity_poly.type
_entity_poly.pdbx_seq_one_letter_code
_entity_poly.pdbx_strand_id
1 'polypeptide(L)'
;GVDFQVIEVGLGGRLDATNVVQPEVCIITSISFDHTEVLGNTLAEIAAEKAGIIKSGCVVVASLQRDEAARVIKDTCLNRGVRLVRVGSDVTWQSLGFDSSQQS
;
A
#
# COMPACT_ATOMS: atom_id res chain seq x y z
N GLY A 1 -8.14 20.48 -14.00
CA GLY A 1 -8.12 19.10 -13.47
C GLY A 1 -6.71 18.60 -13.55
N VAL A 2 -6.40 17.50 -12.86
CA VAL A 2 -5.11 16.81 -12.96
C VAL A 2 -5.33 15.44 -13.60
N ASP A 3 -4.33 14.92 -14.32
CA ASP A 3 -4.42 13.61 -14.96
C ASP A 3 -4.31 12.46 -13.95
N PHE A 4 -3.46 12.64 -12.94
CA PHE A 4 -3.26 11.67 -11.85
C PHE A 4 -3.17 12.39 -10.50
N GLN A 5 -3.57 11.69 -9.44
CA GLN A 5 -3.39 12.11 -8.06
C GLN A 5 -2.72 11.01 -7.26
N VAL A 6 -1.74 11.41 -6.45
CA VAL A 6 -1.16 10.55 -5.42
C VAL A 6 -1.77 10.96 -4.10
N ILE A 7 -2.40 10.00 -3.41
CA ILE A 7 -3.06 10.24 -2.13
C ILE A 7 -2.36 9.38 -1.09
N GLU A 8 -1.71 10.03 -0.14
CA GLU A 8 -1.09 9.36 1.01
C GLU A 8 -2.14 9.11 2.09
N VAL A 9 -2.14 7.89 2.62
CA VAL A 9 -2.98 7.51 3.75
C VAL A 9 -2.41 8.11 5.03
N GLY A 10 -3.24 8.71 5.87
CA GLY A 10 -2.81 9.26 7.16
C GLY A 10 -2.42 8.18 8.16
N LEU A 11 -3.39 7.39 8.63
CA LEU A 11 -3.16 6.32 9.61
C LEU A 11 -3.94 5.05 9.26
N GLY A 12 -3.22 3.92 9.24
CA GLY A 12 -3.79 2.63 8.89
C GLY A 12 -4.10 2.55 7.39
N GLY A 13 -5.38 2.56 7.04
CA GLY A 13 -5.85 2.50 5.66
C GLY A 13 -7.34 2.18 5.56
N ARG A 14 -7.80 1.14 6.24
CA ARG A 14 -9.19 0.67 6.21
C ARG A 14 -10.20 1.76 6.58
N LEU A 15 -9.93 2.52 7.64
CA LEU A 15 -10.81 3.55 8.19
C LEU A 15 -10.28 4.98 7.97
N ASP A 16 -9.26 5.16 7.13
CA ASP A 16 -8.70 6.46 6.85
C ASP A 16 -9.65 7.29 5.97
N ALA A 17 -9.72 8.60 6.20
CA ALA A 17 -10.60 9.50 5.45
C ALA A 17 -10.29 9.52 3.94
N THR A 18 -9.05 9.20 3.56
CA THR A 18 -8.64 9.10 2.16
C THR A 18 -9.19 7.86 1.45
N ASN A 19 -9.62 6.83 2.19
CA ASN A 19 -10.06 5.54 1.64
C ASN A 19 -11.47 5.56 1.00
N VAL A 20 -11.99 6.75 0.69
CA VAL A 20 -13.24 6.97 -0.05
C VAL A 20 -13.07 6.87 -1.57
N VAL A 21 -11.82 6.90 -2.05
CA VAL A 21 -11.51 6.88 -3.48
C VAL A 21 -11.55 5.46 -4.08
N GLN A 22 -11.67 5.39 -5.41
CA GLN A 22 -11.51 4.18 -6.21
C GLN A 22 -10.19 4.26 -6.99
N PRO A 23 -9.08 3.71 -6.47
CA PRO A 23 -7.77 3.85 -7.08
C PRO A 23 -7.57 2.87 -8.24
N GLU A 24 -6.79 3.28 -9.25
CA GLU A 24 -6.27 2.38 -10.28
C GLU A 24 -5.08 1.56 -9.78
N VAL A 25 -4.29 2.14 -8.85
CA VAL A 25 -3.12 1.51 -8.24
C VAL A 25 -3.13 1.74 -6.73
N CYS A 26 -2.92 0.69 -5.96
CA CYS A 26 -2.67 0.77 -4.51
C CYS A 26 -1.21 0.44 -4.22
N ILE A 27 -0.56 1.23 -3.38
CA ILE A 27 0.84 1.04 -3.01
C ILE A 27 0.92 0.74 -1.52
N ILE A 28 1.58 -0.36 -1.15
CA ILE A 28 1.90 -0.71 0.23
C ILE A 28 3.41 -0.69 0.40
N THR A 29 3.91 0.33 1.10
CA THR A 29 5.30 0.46 1.52
C THR A 29 5.61 -0.50 2.68
N SER A 30 6.86 -0.54 3.13
CA SER A 30 7.31 -1.50 4.14
C SER A 30 6.54 -1.33 5.44
N ILE A 31 5.98 -2.42 5.96
CA ILE A 31 5.21 -2.41 7.19
C ILE A 31 6.11 -2.70 8.39
N SER A 32 6.06 -1.80 9.37
CA SER A 32 6.73 -1.85 10.67
C SER A 32 5.74 -1.76 11.83
N PHE A 33 6.24 -1.92 13.06
CA PHE A 33 5.47 -1.74 14.29
C PHE A 33 5.23 -0.26 14.60
N ASP A 34 4.46 0.40 13.74
CA ASP A 34 4.07 1.80 13.93
C ASP A 34 2.62 1.88 14.40
N HIS A 35 2.35 2.78 15.36
CA HIS A 35 1.02 3.05 15.89
C HIS A 35 0.29 1.79 16.40
N THR A 36 1.01 0.92 17.12
CA THR A 36 0.48 -0.37 17.60
C THR A 36 -0.74 -0.24 18.51
N GLU A 37 -0.85 0.87 19.24
CA GLU A 37 -2.00 1.20 20.08
C GLU A 37 -3.31 1.36 19.29
N VAL A 38 -3.21 1.68 18.00
CA VAL A 38 -4.36 1.93 17.11
C VAL A 38 -4.53 0.82 16.08
N LEU A 39 -3.42 0.33 15.51
CA LEU A 39 -3.43 -0.58 14.35
C LEU A 39 -3.27 -2.07 14.71
N GLY A 40 -2.93 -2.36 15.97
CA GLY A 40 -2.71 -3.73 16.45
C GLY A 40 -1.27 -3.99 16.88
N ASN A 41 -1.06 -5.11 17.57
CA ASN A 41 0.19 -5.44 18.23
C ASN A 41 1.09 -6.37 17.40
N THR A 42 0.62 -6.80 16.22
CA THR A 42 1.33 -7.68 15.29
C THR A 42 1.43 -7.03 13.91
N LEU A 43 2.45 -7.36 13.09
CA LEU A 43 2.51 -6.80 11.73
C LEU A 43 1.39 -7.36 10.85
N ALA A 44 0.81 -8.52 11.19
CA ALA A 44 -0.38 -9.04 10.53
C ALA A 44 -1.60 -8.13 10.75
N GLU A 45 -1.85 -7.68 11.98
CA GLU A 45 -2.95 -6.74 12.28
C GLU A 45 -2.72 -5.38 11.60
N ILE A 46 -1.50 -4.85 11.69
CA ILE A 46 -1.12 -3.59 11.02
C ILE A 46 -1.27 -3.72 9.50
N ALA A 47 -0.88 -4.86 8.93
CA ALA A 47 -1.06 -5.15 7.51
C ALA A 47 -2.52 -5.27 7.11
N ALA A 48 -3.40 -5.81 7.97
CA ALA A 48 -4.83 -5.87 7.69
C ALA A 48 -5.44 -4.47 7.62
N GLU A 49 -5.05 -3.56 8.52
CA GLU A 49 -5.46 -2.16 8.48
C GLU A 49 -4.98 -1.47 7.19
N LYS A 50 -3.69 -1.61 6.85
CA LYS A 50 -3.10 -1.00 5.64
C LYS A 50 -3.66 -1.60 4.35
N ALA A 51 -3.88 -2.91 4.28
CA ALA A 51 -4.49 -3.60 3.14
C ALA A 51 -5.97 -3.22 2.93
N GLY A 52 -6.57 -2.46 3.86
CA GLY A 52 -7.89 -1.87 3.72
C GLY A 52 -8.05 -0.92 2.53
N ILE A 53 -6.96 -0.40 1.97
CA ILE A 53 -6.99 0.47 0.78
C ILE A 53 -7.19 -0.30 -0.54
N ILE A 54 -6.92 -1.61 -0.55
CA ILE A 54 -6.99 -2.41 -1.78
C ILE A 54 -8.47 -2.52 -2.19
N LYS A 55 -8.83 -2.03 -3.37
CA LYS A 55 -10.20 -2.13 -3.92
C LYS A 55 -10.20 -3.04 -5.15
N SER A 56 -11.36 -3.57 -5.53
CA SER A 56 -11.48 -4.36 -6.76
C SER A 56 -11.07 -3.55 -7.98
N GLY A 57 -10.46 -4.20 -8.97
CA GLY A 57 -10.08 -3.58 -10.23
C GLY A 57 -8.79 -2.75 -10.20
N CYS A 58 -8.09 -2.67 -9.07
CA CYS A 58 -6.79 -2.02 -8.99
C CYS A 58 -5.63 -3.01 -9.19
N VAL A 59 -4.43 -2.46 -9.43
CA VAL A 59 -3.16 -3.19 -9.27
C VAL A 59 -2.56 -2.83 -7.91
N VAL A 60 -2.08 -3.82 -7.17
CA VAL A 60 -1.39 -3.61 -5.89
C VAL A 60 0.11 -3.73 -6.13
N VAL A 61 0.86 -2.71 -5.69
CA VAL A 61 2.32 -2.74 -5.65
C VAL A 61 2.77 -2.77 -4.20
N ALA A 62 3.58 -3.76 -3.83
CA ALA A 62 4.10 -3.89 -2.47
C ALA A 62 5.63 -3.90 -2.47
N SER A 63 6.24 -3.18 -1.53
CA SER A 63 7.68 -3.32 -1.25
C SER A 63 7.99 -4.68 -0.62
N LEU A 64 9.27 -4.94 -0.30
CA LEU A 64 9.63 -6.08 0.54
C LEU A 64 8.92 -5.98 1.90
N GLN A 65 8.37 -7.10 2.36
CA GLN A 65 7.61 -7.22 3.60
C GLN A 65 8.14 -8.38 4.45
N ARG A 66 7.89 -8.32 5.76
CA ARG A 66 8.02 -9.49 6.64
C ARG A 66 6.91 -10.50 6.34
N ASP A 67 7.19 -11.77 6.57
CA ASP A 67 6.33 -12.90 6.18
C ASP A 67 4.86 -12.74 6.62
N GLU A 68 4.62 -12.31 7.85
CA GLU A 68 3.26 -12.16 8.38
C GLU A 68 2.46 -11.05 7.67
N ALA A 69 3.09 -9.91 7.38
CA ALA A 69 2.49 -8.82 6.61
C ALA A 69 2.32 -9.21 5.13
N ALA A 70 3.32 -9.88 4.55
CA ALA A 70 3.30 -10.34 3.17
C ALA A 70 2.12 -11.30 2.90
N ARG A 71 1.84 -12.21 3.85
CA ARG A 71 0.71 -13.14 3.78
C ARG A 71 -0.62 -12.37 3.74
N VAL A 72 -0.83 -11.43 4.64
CA VAL A 72 -2.07 -10.63 4.69
C VAL A 72 -2.31 -9.85 3.40
N ILE A 73 -1.27 -9.21 2.86
CA ILE A 73 -1.37 -8.48 1.59
C ILE A 73 -1.71 -9.43 0.43
N LYS A 74 -1.00 -10.56 0.34
CA LYS A 74 -1.23 -11.58 -0.70
C LYS A 74 -2.64 -12.14 -0.63
N ASP A 75 -3.09 -12.54 0.56
CA ASP A 75 -4.42 -13.13 0.76
C ASP A 75 -5.51 -12.11 0.46
N THR A 76 -5.31 -10.84 0.85
CA THR A 76 -6.23 -9.76 0.50
C THR A 76 -6.32 -9.56 -1.02
N CYS A 77 -5.20 -9.61 -1.73
CA CYS A 77 -5.18 -9.50 -3.19
C CYS A 77 -5.91 -10.68 -3.84
N LEU A 78 -5.66 -11.91 -3.38
CA LEU A 78 -6.32 -13.12 -3.86
C LEU A 78 -7.84 -13.06 -3.63
N ASN A 79 -8.27 -12.69 -2.43
CA ASN A 79 -9.69 -12.58 -2.07
C ASN A 79 -10.43 -11.51 -2.87
N ARG A 80 -9.74 -10.44 -3.26
CA ARG A 80 -10.31 -9.37 -4.10
C ARG A 80 -10.12 -9.60 -5.60
N GLY A 81 -9.43 -10.67 -6.00
CA GLY A 81 -9.14 -10.98 -7.40
C GLY A 81 -8.28 -9.93 -8.09
N VAL A 82 -7.37 -9.26 -7.37
CA VAL A 82 -6.51 -8.20 -7.90
C VAL A 82 -5.07 -8.67 -8.07
N ARG A 83 -4.36 -8.04 -9.02
CA ARG A 83 -2.96 -8.34 -9.30
C ARG A 83 -2.06 -7.75 -8.22
N LEU A 84 -1.20 -8.58 -7.63
CA LEU A 84 -0.10 -8.14 -6.77
C LEU A 84 1.22 -8.10 -7.56
N VAL A 85 1.95 -7.00 -7.43
CA VAL A 85 3.31 -6.80 -7.95
C VAL A 85 4.24 -6.53 -6.77
N ARG A 86 5.25 -7.37 -6.58
CA ARG A 86 6.22 -7.25 -5.49
C ARG A 86 7.52 -6.66 -5.98
N VAL A 87 7.89 -5.51 -5.42
CA VAL A 87 9.18 -4.86 -5.70
C VAL A 87 10.31 -5.70 -5.13
N GLY A 88 11.37 -5.91 -5.91
CA GLY A 88 12.53 -6.73 -5.59
C GLY A 88 12.38 -8.22 -5.94
N SER A 89 11.19 -8.68 -6.36
CA SER A 89 11.00 -10.06 -6.84
C SER A 89 10.32 -10.12 -8.21
N ASP A 90 9.21 -9.40 -8.39
CA ASP A 90 8.49 -9.36 -9.67
C ASP A 90 9.00 -8.21 -10.56
N VAL A 91 9.47 -7.11 -9.96
CA VAL A 91 10.02 -5.93 -10.64
C VAL A 91 11.19 -5.32 -9.87
N THR A 92 12.14 -4.70 -10.56
CA THR A 92 13.18 -3.83 -9.97
C THR A 92 12.93 -2.38 -10.35
N TRP A 93 13.55 -1.43 -9.61
CA TRP A 93 13.43 -0.01 -9.89
C TRP A 93 14.81 0.65 -9.89
N GLN A 94 14.91 1.77 -10.60
CA GLN A 94 16.07 2.66 -10.58
C GLN A 94 15.57 4.10 -10.50
N SER A 95 16.23 4.91 -9.67
CA SER A 95 15.96 6.35 -9.64
C SER A 95 16.43 6.97 -10.95
N LEU A 96 15.50 7.50 -11.72
CA LEU A 96 15.79 8.43 -12.81
C LEU A 96 15.78 9.80 -12.13
N GLY A 97 16.94 10.48 -12.07
CA GLY A 97 17.17 11.66 -11.22
C GLY A 97 15.95 12.57 -11.05
N PHE A 98 15.48 12.72 -9.81
CA PHE A 98 14.35 13.57 -9.46
C PHE A 98 14.88 14.98 -9.17
N ASP A 99 14.54 15.93 -10.04
CA ASP A 99 14.75 17.36 -9.75
C ASP A 99 13.57 17.87 -8.91
N SER A 100 13.83 18.15 -7.63
CA SER A 100 12.84 18.66 -6.68
C SER A 100 12.55 20.16 -6.86
N SER A 101 13.15 20.84 -7.84
CA SER A 101 13.00 22.28 -8.08
C SER A 101 11.57 22.74 -8.39
N GLN A 102 10.64 21.82 -8.68
CA GLN A 102 9.25 22.13 -9.02
C GLN A 102 8.20 21.69 -7.98
N GLN A 103 8.62 21.25 -6.79
CA GLN A 103 7.70 21.14 -5.65
C GLN A 103 7.74 22.45 -4.85
N SER A 104 6.90 23.40 -5.26
CA SER A 104 6.64 24.69 -4.59
C SER A 104 5.18 24.82 -4.24
#